data_AF-A0A1B1S5Y9-F1
#
_entry.id   AF-A0A1B1S5Y9-F1
#
_cell.length_a   1.000
_cell.length_b   1.000
_cell.length_c   1.000
_cell.angle_alpha   90.00
_cell.angle_beta   90.00
_cell.angle_gamma   90.00
#
_symmetry.space_group_name_H-M   'P 1'
#
loop_
_entity.id
_entity.type
_entity.pdbx_description
1 polymer ?
#
loop_
_entity_poly.entity_id
_entity_poly.type
_entity_poly.pdbx_seq_one_letter_code
_entity_poly.pdbx_strand_id
1 'polypeptide(L)'
;MSNAHMISWERVLIERYCLEEKSLSYMAKQLKRSKSTIHYELKRCKPYNALLAQADYEAERENCGARRSVNQEDVDYILSKLKLGLSPECLVGRHWKTHKKPFPISVSSIYCYAALGLFKLSPKLLIRKGQKLKNNEVVIRGKLPRLKKIHARLAPRSQVAIGKSTPSSASELQYGL
;
A
#
# COMPACT_ATOMS: atom_id res chain seq x y z
N MET A 1 10.27 7.95 -33.89
CA MET A 1 9.84 6.55 -34.11
C MET A 1 8.80 6.23 -33.05
N SER A 2 7.65 5.68 -33.40
CA SER A 2 6.70 5.20 -32.39
C SER A 2 7.26 3.93 -31.76
N ASN A 3 7.46 3.93 -30.44
CA ASN A 3 7.91 2.75 -29.68
C ASN A 3 6.75 1.76 -29.52
N ALA A 4 6.25 1.23 -30.64
CA ALA A 4 5.25 0.17 -30.64
C ALA A 4 5.97 -1.18 -30.67
N HIS A 5 5.76 -2.00 -29.64
CA HIS A 5 6.24 -3.38 -29.65
C HIS A 5 5.60 -4.17 -30.79
N MET A 6 6.30 -5.20 -31.26
CA MET A 6 5.74 -6.12 -32.24
C MET A 6 4.66 -6.97 -31.58
N ILE A 7 3.53 -7.13 -32.25
CA ILE A 7 2.41 -7.95 -31.77
C ILE A 7 2.62 -9.39 -32.25
N SER A 8 2.07 -10.37 -31.53
CA SER A 8 2.16 -11.80 -31.88
C SER A 8 1.72 -12.11 -33.32
N TRP A 9 0.64 -11.48 -33.81
CA TRP A 9 0.17 -11.71 -35.19
C TRP A 9 1.18 -11.25 -36.26
N GLU A 10 1.89 -10.14 -36.00
CA GLU A 10 2.93 -9.64 -36.93
C GLU A 10 4.06 -10.66 -37.03
N ARG A 11 4.45 -11.30 -35.92
CA ARG A 11 5.47 -12.36 -35.90
C ARG A 11 5.05 -13.57 -36.74
N VAL A 12 3.80 -14.02 -36.62
CA VAL A 12 3.26 -15.13 -37.43
C VAL A 12 3.29 -14.79 -38.92
N LEU A 13 3.01 -13.53 -39.29
CA LEU A 13 3.14 -13.11 -40.68
C LEU A 13 4.59 -13.05 -41.15
N ILE A 14 5.52 -12.58 -40.32
CA ILE A 14 6.95 -12.60 -40.66
C ILE A 14 7.41 -14.04 -40.90
N GLU A 15 6.99 -14.99 -40.07
CA GLU A 15 7.29 -16.42 -40.26
C GLU A 15 6.77 -16.93 -41.60
N ARG A 16 5.51 -16.65 -41.93
CA ARG A 16 4.95 -16.97 -43.25
C ARG A 16 5.75 -16.34 -44.39
N TYR A 17 6.10 -15.07 -44.28
CA TYR A 17 6.89 -14.38 -45.30
C TYR A 17 8.31 -14.91 -45.45
N CYS A 18 8.91 -15.43 -44.37
CA CYS A 18 10.20 -16.12 -44.44
C CYS A 18 10.09 -17.44 -45.19
N LEU A 19 9.01 -18.21 -44.98
CA LEU A 19 8.74 -19.44 -45.74
C LEU A 19 8.49 -19.16 -47.22
N GLU A 20 7.86 -18.03 -47.55
CA GLU A 20 7.63 -17.57 -48.92
C GLU A 20 8.84 -16.82 -49.52
N GLU A 21 10.00 -16.81 -48.85
CA GLU A 21 11.24 -16.15 -49.24
C GLU A 21 11.08 -14.66 -49.62
N LYS A 22 10.15 -13.95 -48.98
CA LYS A 22 9.91 -12.54 -49.27
C LYS A 22 11.08 -11.68 -48.78
N SER A 23 11.36 -10.62 -49.54
CA SER A 23 12.38 -9.66 -49.14
C SER A 23 11.99 -8.87 -47.89
N LEU A 24 13.00 -8.43 -47.14
CA LEU A 24 12.82 -7.58 -45.96
C LEU A 24 12.04 -6.28 -46.26
N SER A 25 12.23 -5.71 -47.46
CA SER A 25 11.49 -4.53 -47.90
C SER A 25 10.00 -4.82 -48.12
N TYR A 26 9.64 -6.03 -48.55
CA TYR A 26 8.25 -6.45 -48.71
C TYR A 26 7.57 -6.56 -47.35
N MET A 27 8.19 -7.29 -46.41
CA MET A 27 7.67 -7.47 -45.05
C MET A 27 7.41 -6.13 -44.35
N ALA A 28 8.38 -5.21 -44.43
CA ALA A 28 8.26 -3.87 -43.85
C ALA A 28 7.07 -3.07 -44.41
N LYS A 29 6.83 -3.15 -45.72
CA LYS A 29 5.69 -2.48 -46.38
C LYS A 29 4.36 -3.10 -45.96
N GLN A 30 4.25 -4.43 -45.92
CA GLN A 30 3.03 -5.13 -45.54
C GLN A 30 2.64 -4.86 -44.08
N LEU A 31 3.62 -4.92 -43.17
CA LEU A 31 3.40 -4.72 -41.74
C LEU A 31 3.38 -3.23 -41.34
N LYS A 32 3.64 -2.31 -42.27
CA LYS A 32 3.78 -0.87 -42.00
C LYS A 32 4.80 -0.58 -40.88
N ARG A 33 5.87 -1.39 -40.81
CA ARG A 33 6.98 -1.25 -39.85
C ARG A 33 8.24 -0.78 -40.57
N SER A 34 9.22 -0.24 -39.82
CA SER A 34 10.50 0.09 -40.43
C SER A 34 11.27 -1.16 -40.80
N LYS A 35 12.10 -1.07 -41.85
CA LYS A 35 13.04 -2.14 -42.24
C LYS A 35 13.92 -2.59 -41.08
N SER A 36 14.35 -1.65 -40.24
CA SER A 36 15.15 -1.94 -39.04
C SER A 36 14.41 -2.79 -38.02
N THR A 37 13.12 -2.52 -37.75
CA THR A 37 12.32 -3.33 -36.82
C THR A 37 12.22 -4.77 -37.30
N ILE A 38 11.94 -4.99 -38.59
CA ILE A 38 11.88 -6.34 -39.17
C ILE A 38 13.26 -7.01 -39.12
N HIS A 39 14.33 -6.28 -39.43
CA HIS A 39 15.70 -6.80 -39.35
C HIS A 39 16.05 -7.31 -37.94
N TYR A 40 15.79 -6.49 -36.91
CA TYR A 40 16.09 -6.88 -35.52
C TYR A 40 15.25 -8.08 -35.08
N GLU A 41 14.01 -8.16 -35.53
CA GLU A 41 13.16 -9.32 -35.23
C GLU A 41 13.70 -10.60 -35.87
N LEU A 42 14.06 -10.57 -37.15
CA LEU A 42 14.64 -11.71 -37.85
C LEU A 42 15.98 -12.16 -37.25
N LYS A 43 16.65 -11.27 -36.50
CA LYS A 43 17.89 -11.59 -35.79
C LYS A 43 17.67 -12.37 -34.49
N ARG A 44 16.45 -12.42 -33.94
CA ARG A 44 16.15 -13.11 -32.67
C ARG A 44 16.38 -14.62 -32.74
N CYS A 45 15.91 -15.28 -33.81
CA CYS A 45 16.02 -16.74 -33.97
C CYS A 45 16.35 -17.13 -35.42
N LYS A 46 17.06 -18.26 -35.58
CA LYS A 46 17.42 -18.85 -36.88
C LYS A 46 17.27 -20.38 -36.82
N PRO A 47 16.45 -21.01 -37.68
CA PRO A 47 15.48 -20.39 -38.60
C PRO A 47 14.42 -19.56 -37.84
N TYR A 48 13.81 -18.59 -38.52
CA TYR A 48 12.84 -17.72 -37.86
C TYR A 48 11.57 -18.49 -37.51
N ASN A 49 11.15 -18.41 -36.26
CA ASN A 49 9.94 -19.04 -35.74
C ASN A 49 9.20 -18.05 -34.83
N ALA A 50 7.91 -17.81 -35.08
CA ALA A 50 7.16 -16.79 -34.38
C ALA A 50 6.96 -17.12 -32.89
N LEU A 51 6.77 -18.40 -32.56
CA LEU A 51 6.58 -18.85 -31.18
C LEU A 51 7.85 -18.64 -30.34
N LEU A 52 9.00 -19.02 -30.90
CA LEU A 52 10.29 -18.80 -30.23
C LEU A 52 10.59 -17.30 -30.06
N ALA A 53 10.35 -16.48 -31.09
CA ALA A 53 10.55 -15.03 -31.00
C ALA A 53 9.61 -14.36 -29.98
N GLN A 54 8.37 -14.87 -29.85
CA GLN A 54 7.41 -14.41 -28.85
C GLN A 54 7.88 -14.77 -27.43
N ALA A 55 8.29 -16.03 -27.21
CA ALA A 55 8.77 -16.50 -25.92
C ALA A 55 10.04 -15.75 -25.47
N ASP A 56 10.97 -15.51 -26.41
CA ASP A 56 12.17 -14.69 -26.19
C ASP A 56 11.81 -13.27 -25.75
N TYR A 57 10.88 -12.61 -26.46
CA TYR A 57 10.38 -11.29 -26.07
C TYR A 57 9.74 -11.28 -24.68
N GLU A 58 8.95 -12.30 -24.34
CA GLU A 58 8.31 -12.42 -23.03
C GLU A 58 9.36 -12.59 -21.91
N ALA A 59 10.36 -13.45 -22.11
CA ALA A 59 11.45 -13.65 -21.17
C ALA A 59 12.29 -12.37 -20.97
N GLU A 60 12.64 -11.66 -22.05
CA GLU A 60 13.32 -10.37 -21.95
C GLU A 60 12.46 -9.33 -21.23
N ARG A 61 11.14 -9.32 -21.51
CA ARG A 61 10.19 -8.38 -20.90
C ARG A 61 10.00 -8.64 -19.42
N GLU A 62 9.99 -9.89 -18.97
CA GLU A 62 9.97 -10.24 -17.54
C GLU A 62 11.21 -9.75 -16.80
N ASN A 63 12.35 -9.73 -17.50
CA ASN A 63 13.60 -9.19 -16.96
C ASN A 63 13.66 -7.66 -16.98
N CYS A 64 12.76 -7.00 -17.71
CA CYS A 64 12.68 -5.55 -17.77
C CYS A 64 12.05 -4.97 -16.49
N GLY A 65 12.44 -3.73 -16.18
CA GLY A 65 11.94 -2.99 -15.02
C GLY A 65 12.87 -3.08 -13.80
N ALA A 66 12.59 -2.26 -12.79
CA ALA A 66 13.38 -2.21 -11.58
C ALA A 66 13.17 -3.49 -10.75
N ARG A 67 14.22 -4.31 -10.63
CA ARG A 67 14.23 -5.44 -9.70
C ARG A 67 14.08 -4.91 -8.28
N ARG A 68 12.99 -5.30 -7.62
CA ARG A 68 12.73 -4.96 -6.22
C ARG A 68 13.40 -6.02 -5.34
N SER A 69 14.64 -5.78 -4.93
CA SER A 69 15.24 -6.58 -3.86
C SER A 69 14.69 -6.11 -2.52
N VAL A 70 14.16 -7.05 -1.74
CA VAL A 70 13.74 -6.82 -0.37
C VAL A 70 14.51 -7.80 0.48
N ASN A 71 15.20 -7.31 1.51
CA ASN A 71 15.91 -8.22 2.42
C ASN A 71 14.90 -8.97 3.26
N GLN A 72 15.16 -10.25 3.51
CA GLN A 72 14.26 -11.08 4.31
C GLN A 72 14.14 -10.53 5.75
N GLU A 73 15.23 -10.01 6.31
CA GLU A 73 15.26 -9.38 7.63
C GLU A 73 14.27 -8.20 7.74
N ASP A 74 14.18 -7.38 6.69
CA ASP A 74 13.26 -6.25 6.64
C ASP A 74 11.80 -6.72 6.57
N VAL A 75 11.53 -7.79 5.82
CA VAL A 75 10.20 -8.41 5.74
C VAL A 75 9.79 -8.95 7.10
N ASP A 76 10.67 -9.67 7.79
CA ASP A 76 10.41 -10.26 9.09
C ASP A 76 10.18 -9.18 10.15
N TYR A 77 10.97 -8.11 10.10
CA TYR A 77 10.75 -6.92 10.93
C TYR A 77 9.35 -6.34 10.67
N ILE A 78 9.00 -6.08 9.41
CA ILE A 78 7.67 -5.54 9.06
C ILE A 78 6.56 -6.44 9.58
N LEU A 79 6.67 -7.74 9.35
CA LEU A 79 5.66 -8.72 9.69
C LEU A 79 5.48 -8.83 11.21
N SER A 80 6.57 -8.79 11.99
CA SER A 80 6.52 -8.76 13.46
C SER A 80 5.77 -7.55 13.99
N LYS A 81 5.98 -6.36 13.39
CA LYS A 81 5.35 -5.11 13.83
C LYS A 81 3.91 -4.97 13.37
N LEU A 82 3.57 -5.44 12.16
CA LEU A 82 2.19 -5.48 11.68
C LEU A 82 1.33 -6.41 12.55
N LYS A 83 1.86 -7.55 12.99
CA LYS A 83 1.18 -8.45 13.94
C LYS A 83 0.90 -7.80 15.30
N LEU A 84 1.76 -6.88 15.74
CA LEU A 84 1.54 -6.07 16.94
C LEU A 84 0.51 -4.93 16.74
N GLY A 85 -0.08 -4.80 15.55
CA GLY A 85 -1.08 -3.78 15.22
C GLY A 85 -0.50 -2.41 14.90
N LEU A 86 0.80 -2.30 14.63
CA LEU A 86 1.41 -1.05 14.15
C LEU A 86 1.10 -0.83 12.66
N SER A 87 0.81 0.40 12.24
CA SER A 87 0.69 0.71 10.81
C SER A 87 2.06 0.89 10.14
N PRO A 88 2.15 0.76 8.81
CA PRO A 88 3.39 0.99 8.05
C PRO A 88 4.07 2.33 8.35
N GLU A 89 3.31 3.41 8.51
CA GLU A 89 3.84 4.74 8.86
C GLU A 89 4.49 4.74 10.25
N CYS A 90 3.82 4.14 11.23
CA CYS A 90 4.31 4.06 12.60
C CYS A 90 5.58 3.22 12.68
N LEU A 91 5.66 2.13 11.92
CA LEU A 91 6.82 1.25 11.85
C LEU A 91 8.05 2.01 11.35
N VAL A 92 7.94 2.63 10.18
CA VAL A 92 9.04 3.39 9.56
C VAL A 92 9.45 4.55 10.47
N GLY A 93 8.48 5.29 11.01
CA GLY A 93 8.75 6.40 11.91
C GLY A 93 9.39 5.97 13.24
N ARG A 94 9.04 4.80 13.78
CA ARG A 94 9.64 4.26 15.01
C ARG A 94 11.05 3.76 14.75
N HIS A 95 11.29 3.07 13.63
CA HIS A 95 12.62 2.61 13.23
C HIS A 95 13.62 3.77 13.17
N TRP A 96 13.25 4.89 12.55
CA TRP A 96 14.07 6.09 12.52
C TRP A 96 14.43 6.59 13.93
N LYS A 97 13.46 6.62 14.85
CA LYS A 97 13.69 7.11 16.21
C LYS A 97 14.63 6.22 17.01
N THR A 98 14.50 4.90 16.88
CA THR A 98 15.29 3.91 17.62
C THR A 98 16.70 3.76 17.06
N HIS A 99 16.84 3.61 15.74
CA HIS A 99 18.13 3.31 15.10
C HIS A 99 18.85 4.53 14.53
N LYS A 100 18.21 5.71 14.54
CA LYS A 100 18.71 6.97 13.94
C LYS A 100 19.09 6.83 12.46
N LYS A 101 18.50 5.86 11.76
CA LYS A 101 18.72 5.57 10.34
C LYS A 101 17.38 5.38 9.62
N PRO A 102 17.29 5.78 8.33
CA PRO A 102 16.12 5.46 7.50
C PRO A 102 15.87 3.96 7.47
N PHE A 103 14.60 3.59 7.51
CA PHE A 103 14.22 2.23 7.17
C PHE A 103 14.46 2.03 5.67
N PRO A 104 15.05 0.89 5.23
CA PRO A 104 15.43 0.67 3.83
C PRO A 104 14.24 0.70 2.88
N ILE A 105 13.03 0.42 3.36
CA ILE A 105 11.82 0.32 2.54
C ILE A 105 10.92 1.53 2.82
N SER A 106 10.50 2.23 1.75
CA SER A 106 9.55 3.32 1.89
C SER A 106 8.16 2.83 2.34
N VAL A 107 7.39 3.68 3.03
CA VAL A 107 6.01 3.33 3.42
C VAL A 107 5.16 2.93 2.20
N SER A 108 5.32 3.64 1.07
CA SER A 108 4.62 3.32 -0.18
C SER A 108 4.97 1.92 -0.67
N SER A 109 6.26 1.55 -0.64
CA SER A 109 6.74 0.22 -0.99
C SER A 109 6.16 -0.86 -0.08
N ILE A 110 6.01 -0.61 1.24
CA ILE A 110 5.34 -1.55 2.16
C ILE A 110 3.90 -1.79 1.71
N TYR A 111 3.13 -0.75 1.38
CA TYR A 111 1.78 -0.90 0.86
C TYR A 111 1.73 -1.64 -0.48
N CYS A 112 2.65 -1.33 -1.41
CA CYS A 112 2.75 -2.06 -2.68
C CYS A 112 3.03 -3.55 -2.46
N TYR A 113 3.98 -3.90 -1.60
CA TYR A 113 4.28 -5.30 -1.27
C TYR A 113 3.11 -6.00 -0.60
N ALA A 114 2.36 -5.28 0.24
CA ALA A 114 1.18 -5.83 0.86
C ALA A 114 0.06 -6.10 -0.16
N ALA A 115 -0.14 -5.21 -1.14
CA ALA A 115 -1.06 -5.42 -2.26
C ALA A 115 -0.65 -6.60 -3.16
N LEU A 116 0.65 -6.83 -3.31
CA LEU A 116 1.21 -8.01 -3.99
C LEU A 116 1.11 -9.29 -3.16
N GLY A 117 0.62 -9.21 -1.91
CA GLY A 117 0.43 -10.37 -1.04
C GLY A 117 1.68 -10.84 -0.29
N LEU A 118 2.78 -10.06 -0.27
CA LEU A 118 4.05 -10.47 0.33
C LEU A 118 3.92 -10.90 1.79
N PHE A 119 3.12 -10.18 2.58
CA PHE A 119 2.98 -10.43 4.02
C PHE A 119 1.93 -11.49 4.36
N LYS A 120 1.08 -11.91 3.41
CA LYS A 120 -0.06 -12.84 3.64
C LYS A 120 -0.93 -12.47 4.85
N LEU A 121 -1.03 -11.17 5.18
CA LEU A 121 -1.79 -10.65 6.31
C LEU A 121 -3.15 -10.11 5.84
N SER A 122 -4.13 -10.09 6.74
CA SER A 122 -5.42 -9.46 6.43
C SER A 122 -5.24 -7.96 6.13
N PRO A 123 -5.94 -7.38 5.14
CA PRO A 123 -5.87 -5.95 4.83
C PRO A 123 -6.23 -5.05 6.03
N LYS A 124 -6.98 -5.59 6.99
CA LYS A 124 -7.32 -4.93 8.26
C LYS A 124 -6.12 -4.60 9.13
N LEU A 125 -4.95 -5.22 8.93
CA LEU A 125 -3.72 -4.89 9.64
C LEU A 125 -2.95 -3.73 8.98
N LEU A 126 -3.28 -3.39 7.73
CA LEU A 126 -2.71 -2.27 6.98
C LEU A 126 -3.56 -1.02 7.15
N ILE A 127 -3.97 -0.72 8.38
CA ILE A 127 -4.81 0.45 8.65
C ILE A 127 -3.97 1.69 8.40
N ARG A 128 -4.28 2.42 7.32
CA ARG A 128 -3.79 3.77 7.14
C ARG A 128 -4.36 4.61 8.28
N LYS A 129 -3.55 4.90 9.30
CA LYS A 129 -3.93 5.87 10.32
C LYS A 129 -4.15 7.18 9.57
N GLY A 130 -5.37 7.74 9.66
CA GLY A 130 -5.74 8.96 8.96
C GLY A 130 -4.71 10.07 9.14
N GLN A 131 -4.69 11.04 8.23
CA GLN A 131 -3.73 12.15 8.28
C GLN A 131 -3.69 12.75 9.69
N LYS A 132 -2.50 12.75 10.28
CA LYS A 132 -2.27 13.49 11.53
C LYS A 132 -2.39 14.97 11.20
N LEU A 133 -3.15 15.71 12.01
CA LEU A 133 -3.22 17.17 11.89
C LEU A 133 -1.82 17.76 12.01
N LYS A 134 -1.50 18.77 11.21
CA LYS A 134 -0.27 19.52 11.42
C LYS A 134 -0.36 20.28 12.74
N ASN A 135 0.81 20.58 13.32
CA ASN A 135 0.87 21.44 14.50
C ASN A 135 0.17 22.78 14.13
N ASN A 136 -0.77 23.21 14.97
CA ASN A 136 -1.62 24.41 14.82
C ASN A 136 -2.82 24.31 13.85
N GLU A 137 -3.09 23.17 13.22
CA GLU A 137 -4.32 22.95 12.46
C GLU A 137 -5.43 22.36 13.36
N VAL A 138 -6.61 23.00 13.39
CA VAL A 138 -7.79 22.53 14.13
C VAL A 138 -8.65 21.64 13.22
N VAL A 139 -9.10 20.47 13.70
CA VAL A 139 -10.02 19.59 12.96
C VAL A 139 -11.36 20.29 12.72
N ILE A 140 -11.73 20.49 11.45
CA ILE A 140 -13.03 21.08 11.06
C ILE A 140 -14.12 20.01 10.91
N ARG A 141 -13.75 18.72 10.77
CA ARG A 141 -14.72 17.61 10.69
C ARG A 141 -15.53 17.56 12.00
N GLY A 142 -16.86 17.50 11.84
CA GLY A 142 -17.85 17.82 12.86
C GLY A 142 -17.45 17.40 14.28
N LYS A 143 -17.27 18.39 15.15
CA LYS A 143 -17.32 18.15 16.60
C LYS A 143 -18.63 17.43 16.88
N LEU A 144 -18.60 16.30 17.59
CA LEU A 144 -19.84 15.76 18.16
C LEU A 144 -20.53 16.89 18.94
N PRO A 145 -21.84 17.10 18.76
CA PRO A 145 -22.54 18.19 19.40
C PRO A 145 -22.35 18.11 20.93
N ARG A 146 -21.73 19.17 21.47
CA ARG A 146 -21.47 19.48 22.89
C ARG A 146 -21.65 18.31 23.87
N LEU A 147 -20.68 17.41 23.94
CA LEU A 147 -20.54 16.55 25.11
C LEU A 147 -20.15 17.42 26.32
N LYS A 148 -20.89 17.28 27.44
CA LYS A 148 -20.52 17.91 28.72
C LYS A 148 -19.06 17.53 29.05
N LYS A 149 -18.24 18.54 29.43
CA LYS A 149 -16.86 18.35 29.92
C LYS A 149 -16.88 17.26 31.00
N ILE A 150 -15.82 16.45 31.12
CA ILE A 150 -15.78 15.32 32.08
C ILE A 150 -16.13 15.80 33.51
N HIS A 151 -15.63 16.97 33.91
CA HIS A 151 -15.92 17.61 35.19
C HIS A 151 -17.36 18.11 35.38
N ALA A 152 -18.10 18.31 34.28
CA ALA A 152 -19.51 18.73 34.29
C ALA A 152 -20.48 17.52 34.23
N ARG A 153 -19.94 16.29 34.20
CA ARG A 153 -20.73 15.08 34.35
C ARG A 153 -20.92 14.86 35.85
N LEU A 154 -22.16 14.91 36.32
CA LEU A 154 -22.48 14.41 37.65
C LEU A 154 -22.06 12.93 37.69
N ALA A 155 -21.25 12.56 38.68
CA ALA A 155 -20.96 11.16 38.95
C ALA A 155 -22.28 10.40 39.10
N PRO A 156 -22.40 9.17 38.57
CA PRO A 156 -23.63 8.38 38.75
C PRO A 156 -23.96 8.32 40.24
N ARG A 157 -25.22 8.62 40.56
CA ARG A 157 -25.79 8.78 41.91
C ARG A 157 -25.91 7.44 42.65
N SER A 158 -24.86 6.62 42.61
CA SER A 158 -24.78 5.31 43.28
C SER A 158 -23.79 5.28 44.44
N GLN A 159 -23.37 6.44 44.96
CA GLN A 159 -22.59 6.56 46.20
C GLN A 159 -23.09 7.69 47.12
N VAL A 160 -24.40 7.99 47.11
CA VAL A 160 -24.99 8.70 48.25
C VAL A 160 -25.34 7.66 49.31
N ALA A 161 -24.35 7.32 50.13
CA ALA A 161 -24.58 6.62 51.37
C ALA A 161 -23.67 7.22 52.46
N ILE A 162 -24.35 7.79 53.46
CA ILE A 162 -23.95 7.87 54.87
C ILE A 162 -23.11 9.11 55.29
N GLY A 163 -23.73 9.91 56.17
CA GLY A 163 -23.03 10.49 57.31
C GLY A 163 -22.73 11.98 57.23
N LYS A 164 -23.70 12.84 57.55
CA LYS A 164 -23.41 14.13 58.20
C LYS A 164 -24.29 14.28 59.43
N SER A 165 -23.69 13.98 60.59
CA SER A 165 -24.14 14.44 61.89
C SER A 165 -24.07 15.98 61.93
N THR A 166 -25.22 16.63 62.11
CA THR A 166 -25.30 18.04 62.51
C THR A 166 -25.54 18.11 64.02
N PRO A 167 -24.86 19.00 64.76
CA PRO A 167 -24.98 19.07 66.21
C PRO A 167 -26.24 19.83 66.65
N SER A 168 -26.77 19.36 67.79
CA SER A 168 -27.58 20.01 68.82
C SER A 168 -28.05 21.45 68.57
N SER A 169 -29.37 21.65 68.55
CA SER A 169 -30.02 22.93 68.85
C SER A 169 -31.29 22.65 69.64
N ALA A 170 -31.38 23.30 70.80
CA ALA A 170 -32.41 23.15 71.81
C ALA A 170 -33.82 23.53 71.33
N SER A 171 -34.84 22.93 71.93
CA SER A 171 -36.14 23.59 72.18
C SER A 171 -36.86 22.91 73.34
N GLU A 172 -37.02 23.68 74.42
CA GLU A 172 -38.10 23.53 75.40
C GLU A 172 -39.45 23.56 74.67
N LEU A 173 -40.40 22.70 75.06
CA LEU A 173 -41.81 23.07 75.17
C LEU A 173 -42.52 22.16 76.18
N GLN A 174 -43.20 22.82 77.12
CA GLN A 174 -44.10 22.31 78.16
C GLN A 174 -45.39 21.63 77.63
N TYR A 175 -46.21 21.19 78.60
CA TYR A 175 -47.60 20.66 78.62
C TYR A 175 -47.63 19.13 78.74
N GLY A 176 -47.98 18.50 79.87
CA GLY A 176 -49.19 18.63 80.73
C GLY A 176 -50.07 17.41 80.41
N LEU A 177 -50.39 16.46 81.31
CA LEU A 177 -50.98 16.46 82.65
C LEU A 177 -50.55 15.18 83.40
#